data_AF-A0A2P6S8P9-F1
#
_entry.id   AF-A0A2P6S8P9-F1
#
_cell.length_a   1.000
_cell.length_b   1.000
_cell.length_c   1.000
_cell.angle_alpha   90.00
_cell.angle_beta   90.00
_cell.angle_gamma   90.00
#
_symmetry.space_group_name_H-M   'P 1'
#
loop_
_entity.id
_entity.type
_entity.pdbx_description
1 polymer ?
#
loop_
_entity_poly.entity_id
_entity_poly.type
_entity_poly.pdbx_seq_one_letter_code
_entity_poly.pdbx_strand_id
1 'polypeptide(L)'
;MQSHFRVGAPGSTILITTREEKVAEFIGATEVYNLKVLSDEECLNVFMQHIDNHRPPNFDAVFAKKIVEKCNGLPLAAKTLGGILRCEEVDRWNEVLDDKLWSMLLK
;
A
#
# COMPACT_ATOMS: atom_id res chain seq x y z
N MET A 1 24.51 -14.05 22.01
CA MET A 1 23.72 -14.75 20.96
C MET A 1 24.60 -14.98 19.75
N GLN A 2 24.61 -16.19 19.18
CA GLN A 2 25.27 -16.46 17.90
C GLN A 2 24.39 -15.93 16.77
N SER A 3 24.94 -15.14 15.85
CA SER A 3 24.24 -14.78 14.62
C SER A 3 24.12 -16.02 13.71
N HIS A 4 22.94 -16.25 13.14
CA HIS A 4 22.67 -17.37 12.23
C HIS A 4 23.24 -17.15 10.82
N PHE A 5 23.67 -15.93 10.51
CA PHE A 5 24.27 -15.55 9.23
C PHE A 5 25.79 -15.45 9.37
N ARG A 6 26.48 -16.59 9.27
CA ARG A 6 27.95 -16.69 9.50
C ARG A 6 28.78 -16.83 8.22
N VAL A 7 28.13 -17.09 7.10
CA VAL A 7 28.79 -17.38 5.82
C VAL A 7 28.13 -16.56 4.73
N GLY A 8 28.94 -15.79 4.02
CA GLY A 8 28.58 -15.03 2.83
C GLY A 8 29.83 -14.74 2.03
N ALA A 9 29.72 -14.70 0.69
CA ALA A 9 30.83 -14.27 -0.14
C ALA A 9 31.15 -12.79 0.14
N PRO A 10 32.41 -12.34 -0.02
CA PRO A 10 32.74 -10.92 0.12
C PRO A 10 31.80 -10.04 -0.73
N GLY A 11 31.22 -9.02 -0.12
CA GLY A 11 30.22 -8.14 -0.76
C GLY A 11 28.76 -8.60 -0.64
N SER A 12 28.47 -9.72 0.04
CA SER A 12 27.08 -10.13 0.33
C SER A 12 26.41 -9.19 1.33
N THR A 13 25.14 -8.87 1.12
CA THR A 13 24.32 -8.02 1.99
C THR A 13 23.04 -8.75 2.41
N ILE A 14 22.63 -8.56 3.66
CA ILE A 14 21.38 -9.10 4.20
C ILE A 14 20.38 -7.94 4.33
N LEU A 15 19.22 -8.05 3.67
CA LEU A 15 18.12 -7.13 3.82
C LEU A 15 17.07 -7.74 4.75
N ILE A 16 16.69 -6.99 5.78
CA ILE A 16 15.70 -7.43 6.78
C ILE A 16 14.50 -6.51 6.67
N THR A 17 13.31 -7.09 6.65
CA THR A 17 12.04 -6.36 6.74
C THR A 17 11.36 -6.71 8.06
N THR A 18 10.91 -5.69 8.78
CA THR A 18 10.23 -5.85 10.07
C THR A 18 9.23 -4.72 10.25
N ARG A 19 8.15 -4.97 11.00
CA ARG A 19 7.20 -3.93 11.42
C ARG A 19 7.60 -3.25 12.73
N GLU A 20 8.59 -3.80 13.42
CA GLU A 20 9.04 -3.33 14.74
C GLU A 20 10.49 -2.83 14.66
N GLU A 21 10.68 -1.54 14.89
CA GLU A 21 12.00 -0.88 14.88
C GLU A 21 12.97 -1.53 15.89
N LYS A 22 12.46 -1.93 17.05
CA LYS A 22 13.23 -2.65 18.09
C LYS A 22 13.89 -3.93 17.57
N VAL A 23 13.29 -4.59 16.58
CA VAL A 23 13.88 -5.79 15.97
C VAL A 23 15.09 -5.41 15.10
N ALA A 24 15.04 -4.28 14.38
CA ALA A 24 16.17 -3.79 13.60
C ALA A 24 17.34 -3.40 14.51
N GLU A 25 17.05 -2.72 15.62
CA GLU A 25 18.04 -2.37 16.66
C GLU A 25 18.66 -3.64 17.27
N PHE A 26 17.83 -4.60 17.66
CA PHE A 26 18.27 -5.85 18.29
C PHE A 26 19.20 -6.67 17.40
N ILE A 27 18.94 -6.69 16.08
CA ILE A 27 19.78 -7.39 15.11
C ILE A 27 21.10 -6.63 14.86
N GLY A 28 21.18 -5.35 15.24
CA GLY A 28 22.34 -4.50 14.97
C GLY A 28 22.42 -4.10 13.50
N ALA A 29 21.28 -3.78 12.89
CA ALA A 29 21.24 -3.32 11.50
C ALA A 29 22.12 -2.07 11.31
N THR A 30 22.97 -2.09 10.27
CA THR A 30 23.91 -1.00 9.99
C THR A 30 23.21 0.23 9.40
N GLU A 31 22.16 0.01 8.62
CA GLU A 31 21.31 1.05 8.04
C GLU A 31 19.84 0.66 8.25
N VAL A 32 19.05 1.61 8.74
CA VAL A 32 17.61 1.43 8.98
C VAL A 32 16.83 2.38 8.09
N TYR A 33 15.99 1.82 7.22
CA TYR A 33 15.11 2.59 6.35
C TYR A 33 13.66 2.47 6.82
N ASN A 34 13.13 3.56 7.39
CA ASN A 34 11.73 3.64 7.79
C ASN A 34 10.85 3.93 6.57
N LEU A 35 10.22 2.88 6.04
CA LEU A 35 9.26 2.97 4.93
C LEU A 35 8.08 3.89 5.31
N LYS A 36 7.93 4.98 4.57
CA LYS A 36 6.80 5.89 4.69
C LYS A 36 5.60 5.38 3.88
N VAL A 37 4.41 5.87 4.23
CA VAL A 37 3.23 5.73 3.36
C VAL A 37 3.43 6.53 2.07
N LEU A 38 2.65 6.17 1.04
CA LEU A 38 2.63 6.88 -0.22
C LEU A 38 1.96 8.25 -0.06
N SER A 39 2.35 9.19 -0.93
CA SER A 39 1.57 10.39 -1.17
C SER A 39 0.22 10.04 -1.83
N ASP A 40 -0.74 10.95 -1.77
CA ASP A 40 -2.05 10.79 -2.41
C ASP A 40 -1.92 10.51 -3.92
N GLU A 41 -0.99 11.19 -4.60
CA GLU A 41 -0.73 11.00 -6.02
C GLU A 41 -0.17 9.60 -6.33
N GLU A 42 0.84 9.16 -5.58
CA GLU A 42 1.39 7.80 -5.73
C GLU A 42 0.35 6.72 -5.40
N CYS A 43 -0.46 6.95 -4.38
CA CYS A 43 -1.54 6.06 -3.99
C CYS A 43 -2.60 5.94 -5.10
N LEU A 44 -3.01 7.07 -5.68
CA LEU A 44 -3.91 7.12 -6.83
C LEU A 44 -3.31 6.41 -8.04
N ASN A 45 -2.00 6.56 -8.29
CA ASN A 45 -1.31 5.85 -9.37
C ASN A 45 -1.36 4.33 -9.18
N VAL A 46 -1.13 3.82 -7.96
CA VAL A 46 -1.28 2.40 -7.65
C VAL A 46 -2.71 1.94 -7.88
N PHE A 47 -3.71 2.71 -7.47
CA PHE A 47 -5.11 2.40 -7.73
C PHE A 47 -5.40 2.31 -9.24
N MET A 48 -4.96 3.31 -10.01
CA MET A 48 -5.19 3.38 -11.46
C MET A 48 -4.56 2.20 -12.22
N GLN A 49 -3.40 1.72 -11.76
CA GLN A 49 -2.77 0.51 -12.31
C GLN A 49 -3.64 -0.75 -12.10
N HIS A 50 -4.42 -0.80 -11.02
CA HIS A 50 -5.20 -1.98 -10.65
C HIS A 50 -6.64 -1.98 -11.20
N ILE A 51 -7.15 -0.83 -11.66
CA ILE A 51 -8.39 -0.79 -12.46
C ILE A 51 -8.14 -1.12 -13.94
N ASP A 52 -6.89 -1.23 -14.40
CA ASP A 52 -6.51 -1.76 -15.73
C ASP A 52 -7.30 -1.15 -16.90
N ASN A 53 -7.33 0.20 -16.97
CA ASN A 53 -8.10 0.97 -17.95
C ASN A 53 -9.63 0.86 -17.87
N HIS A 54 -10.21 0.22 -16.84
CA HIS A 54 -11.63 0.34 -16.49
C HIS A 54 -11.94 1.70 -15.83
N ARG A 55 -11.29 2.77 -16.29
CA ARG A 55 -11.56 4.11 -15.79
C ARG A 55 -12.98 4.51 -16.20
N PRO A 56 -13.86 4.82 -15.25
CA PRO A 56 -15.19 5.33 -15.55
C PRO A 56 -15.13 6.61 -16.41
N PRO A 57 -16.08 6.82 -17.34
CA PRO A 57 -16.19 8.08 -18.07
C PRO A 57 -16.40 9.29 -17.15
N ASN A 58 -17.05 9.07 -16.01
CA ASN A 58 -17.32 10.06 -14.96
C ASN A 58 -16.25 10.08 -13.85
N PHE A 59 -15.06 9.48 -14.07
CA PHE A 59 -13.98 9.54 -13.09
C PHE A 59 -13.42 10.96 -13.01
N ASP A 60 -13.73 11.63 -11.90
CA ASP A 60 -13.41 13.02 -11.63
C ASP A 60 -12.55 13.19 -10.36
N ALA A 61 -12.32 14.45 -9.98
CA ALA A 61 -11.56 14.78 -8.79
C ALA A 61 -12.23 14.33 -7.49
N VAL A 62 -13.56 14.16 -7.47
CA VAL A 62 -14.30 13.70 -6.29
C VAL A 62 -14.02 12.22 -6.04
N PHE A 63 -14.05 11.40 -7.09
CA PHE A 63 -13.65 9.99 -7.01
C PHE A 63 -12.20 9.84 -6.55
N ALA A 64 -11.29 10.56 -7.19
CA ALA A 64 -9.87 10.53 -6.82
C ALA A 64 -9.67 10.86 -5.34
N LYS A 65 -10.35 11.88 -4.83
CA LYS A 65 -10.32 12.27 -3.42
C LYS A 65 -10.84 11.18 -2.49
N LYS A 66 -12.02 10.59 -2.76
CA LYS A 66 -12.58 9.49 -1.95
C LYS A 66 -11.64 8.29 -1.88
N ILE A 67 -10.99 7.97 -3.00
CA ILE A 67 -10.05 6.84 -3.10
C ILE A 67 -8.83 7.08 -2.21
N VAL A 68 -8.15 8.22 -2.36
CA VAL A 68 -6.93 8.49 -1.58
C VAL A 68 -7.21 8.62 -0.09
N GLU A 69 -8.35 9.24 0.28
CA GLU A 69 -8.81 9.33 1.68
C GLU A 69 -9.03 7.95 2.30
N LYS A 70 -9.61 7.00 1.56
CA LYS A 70 -9.75 5.62 2.05
C LYS A 70 -8.43 4.90 2.15
N CYS A 71 -7.55 5.08 1.15
CA CYS A 71 -6.32 4.32 1.09
C CYS A 71 -5.29 4.81 2.12
N ASN A 72 -5.36 6.06 2.56
CA ASN A 72 -4.50 6.64 3.59
C ASN A 72 -3.00 6.39 3.30
N GLY A 73 -2.60 6.50 2.03
CA GLY A 73 -1.24 6.24 1.56
C GLY A 73 -0.79 4.78 1.58
N LEU A 74 -1.63 3.82 1.96
CA LEU A 74 -1.28 2.39 1.99
C LEU A 74 -1.35 1.79 0.57
N PRO A 75 -0.24 1.29 0.01
CA PRO A 75 -0.25 0.70 -1.34
C PRO A 75 -1.18 -0.51 -1.46
N LEU A 76 -1.26 -1.32 -0.40
CA LEU A 76 -2.14 -2.50 -0.38
C LEU A 76 -3.62 -2.11 -0.41
N ALA A 77 -3.99 -1.00 0.23
CA ALA A 77 -5.35 -0.48 0.22
C ALA A 77 -5.75 -0.05 -1.20
N ALA A 78 -4.89 0.74 -1.87
CA ALA A 78 -5.11 1.20 -3.23
C ALA A 78 -5.26 0.05 -4.23
N LYS A 79 -4.37 -0.95 -4.14
CA LYS A 79 -4.45 -2.17 -4.93
C LYS A 79 -5.76 -2.92 -4.72
N THR A 80 -6.14 -3.11 -3.45
CA THR A 80 -7.35 -3.87 -3.10
C THR A 80 -8.60 -3.16 -3.59
N LEU A 81 -8.71 -1.85 -3.34
CA LEU A 81 -9.84 -1.05 -3.79
C LEU A 81 -9.94 -1.00 -5.32
N GLY A 82 -8.82 -0.86 -6.02
CA GLY A 82 -8.77 -0.91 -7.49
C GLY A 82 -9.24 -2.26 -8.04
N GLY A 83 -8.79 -3.37 -7.45
CA GLY A 83 -9.22 -4.70 -7.84
C GLY A 83 -10.71 -4.96 -7.60
N ILE A 84 -11.29 -4.40 -6.54
CA ILE A 84 -12.72 -4.52 -6.24
C ILE A 84 -13.55 -3.70 -7.21
N LEU A 85 -13.21 -2.42 -7.37
CA LEU A 85 -13.95 -1.52 -8.26
C LEU A 85 -13.87 -1.97 -9.72
N ARG A 86 -12.77 -2.61 -10.13
CA ARG A 86 -12.66 -3.28 -11.43
C ARG A 86 -13.72 -4.37 -11.66
N CYS A 87 -14.12 -5.06 -10.60
CA CYS A 87 -15.11 -6.15 -10.65
C CYS A 87 -16.56 -5.65 -10.48
N GLU A 88 -16.76 -4.35 -10.26
CA GLU A 88 -18.07 -3.75 -10.01
C GLU A 88 -18.52 -2.88 -11.19
N GLU A 89 -19.84 -2.74 -11.34
CA GLU A 89 -20.42 -1.79 -12.27
C GLU A 89 -20.06 -0.35 -11.85
N VAL A 90 -19.69 0.50 -12.81
CA VAL A 90 -19.31 1.90 -12.57
C VAL A 90 -20.33 2.65 -11.70
N ASP A 91 -21.62 2.42 -11.91
CA ASP A 91 -22.68 3.09 -11.16
C ASP A 91 -22.70 2.72 -9.67
N ARG A 92 -22.14 1.55 -9.30
CA ARG A 92 -22.00 1.07 -7.92
C ARG A 92 -20.73 1.53 -7.23
N TRP A 93 -19.80 2.17 -7.95
CA TRP A 93 -18.53 2.60 -7.36
C TRP A 93 -18.73 3.56 -6.18
N ASN A 94 -19.72 4.45 -6.26
CA ASN A 94 -20.04 5.33 -5.14
C ASN A 94 -20.55 4.56 -3.92
N GLU A 95 -21.37 3.52 -4.11
CA GLU A 95 -21.87 2.69 -3.00
C GLU A 95 -20.71 1.98 -2.29
N VAL A 96 -19.81 1.37 -3.07
CA VAL A 96 -18.59 0.75 -2.54
C VAL A 96 -17.73 1.80 -1.83
N LEU A 97 -17.57 2.99 -2.42
CA LEU A 97 -16.78 4.07 -1.83
C LEU A 97 -17.46 4.74 -0.62
N ASP A 98 -18.76 4.58 -0.40
CA ASP A 98 -19.44 5.14 0.77
C ASP A 98 -19.63 4.10 1.88
N ASP A 99 -19.30 2.83 1.61
CA ASP A 99 -19.35 1.75 2.60
C ASP A 99 -18.35 1.98 3.75
N LYS A 100 -18.86 1.83 4.98
CA LYS A 100 -18.13 1.97 6.24
C LYS A 100 -17.18 0.80 6.50
N LEU A 101 -17.36 -0.36 5.88
CA LEU A 101 -16.46 -1.52 6.01
C LEU A 101 -15.01 -1.16 5.67
N TRP A 102 -14.81 -0.26 4.70
CA TRP A 102 -13.47 0.21 4.31
C TRP A 102 -12.75 0.98 5.43
N SER A 103 -13.49 1.69 6.28
CA SER A 103 -12.91 2.40 7.43
C SER A 103 -12.44 1.47 8.55
N MET A 104 -12.88 0.20 8.55
CA MET A 104 -12.49 -0.81 9.53
C MET A 104 -11.28 -1.65 9.10
N LEU A 105 -11.05 -1.83 7.80
CA LEU A 105 -9.98 -2.68 7.27
C LEU A 105 -8.65 -1.94 7.02
N LEU A 106 -8.65 -0.60 7.07
CA LEU A 106 -7.53 0.26 6.65
C LEU A 106 -6.95 1.11 7.78
N LYS A 107 -7.07 0.66 9.04
CA LYS A 107 -6.40 1.28 10.19
C LYS A 107 -5.00 0.72 10.43
#